data_AF-Q31A41-F1
#
_entry.id   AF-Q31A41-F1
#
_cell.length_a   1.000
_cell.length_b   1.000
_cell.length_c   1.000
_cell.angle_alpha   90.00
_cell.angle_beta   90.00
_cell.angle_gamma   90.00
#
_symmetry.space_group_name_H-M   'P 1'
#
loop_
_entity.id
_entity.type
_entity.pdbx_description
1 polymer ?
#
loop_
_entity_poly.entity_id
_entity_poly.type
_entity_poly.pdbx_seq_one_letter_code
_entity_poly.pdbx_strand_id
1 'polypeptide(L)'
;MRILMKFKNYFRKENGFTLVELILASSISLSTIMMGYFVLRNIIEGNKIDEIQFGLNSQVNDALDFIIDEVESGERIIDKESDIRSLNNNCSFPSDSEFIFGIKLPNQALAKSDYIKGGDQFNLSQIDCPIVYSLKQSTNQENGPYELIRYGPQFNEKGFYLSPSFNDFQNSTILENISSKENYQKIKCNNSWKSLKTMRGLSYCIDNFNKAIEIQIKVEDNKNKIANNPNTSLLSSGGFSRVQDSSQISLIPPPSLSSGNAPNCIGGECCWLGVCLKSRKITFMLDISENMDDNFEHRNGEIIKGRWTQSSPEFLRPRINGKGLITYAISSLKDHLNRLPTSESDQVYFQIIAFNNTTQKYPDSSPIKLSNSTRLAAFEFLDNLTTEGFSKPWDGLCSALVNESTEQVILVSSSVPSNSEGTCAGRSASSSNDYAEIIEEYNRDSRSLNNQGSLIIDTVSYFHNFCDSNKNYLNDNWMGRISMGDESQCTYIK
;
A
#
# COMPACT_ATOMS: atom_id res chain seq x y z
N MET A 1 -2.56 -68.88 -13.63
CA MET A 1 -3.25 -69.59 -14.73
C MET A 1 -2.59 -70.96 -15.06
N ARG A 2 -2.31 -71.80 -14.07
CA ARG A 2 -1.79 -73.18 -14.26
C ARG A 2 -2.50 -74.24 -13.40
N ILE A 3 -3.37 -73.81 -12.48
CA ILE A 3 -4.13 -74.71 -11.57
C ILE A 3 -5.48 -75.14 -12.20
N LEU A 4 -6.08 -74.30 -13.05
CA LEU A 4 -7.36 -74.60 -13.72
C LEU A 4 -7.28 -75.67 -14.81
N MET A 5 -6.10 -75.99 -15.36
CA MET A 5 -5.97 -77.01 -16.41
C MET A 5 -5.86 -78.45 -15.89
N LYS A 6 -5.64 -78.68 -14.58
CA LYS A 6 -5.54 -80.04 -14.03
C LYS A 6 -6.90 -80.65 -13.63
N PHE A 7 -7.98 -79.88 -13.58
CA PHE A 7 -9.31 -80.41 -13.25
C PHE A 7 -10.07 -80.99 -14.46
N LYS A 8 -9.56 -80.81 -15.69
CA LYS A 8 -10.31 -81.18 -16.91
C LYS A 8 -10.30 -82.69 -17.24
N ASN A 9 -9.43 -83.48 -16.61
CA ASN A 9 -9.22 -84.89 -17.00
C ASN A 9 -9.83 -85.94 -16.05
N TYR A 10 -10.67 -85.56 -15.08
CA TYR A 10 -11.30 -86.53 -14.17
C TYR A 10 -12.82 -86.69 -14.32
N PHE A 11 -13.51 -85.86 -15.11
CA PHE A 11 -14.97 -85.99 -15.28
C PHE A 11 -15.33 -86.75 -16.56
N ARG A 12 -15.52 -88.06 -16.38
CA ARG A 12 -16.13 -88.98 -17.33
C ARG A 12 -17.62 -88.65 -17.44
N LYS A 13 -18.19 -88.74 -18.66
CA LYS A 13 -19.59 -88.47 -19.00
C LYS A 13 -20.58 -89.18 -18.08
N GLU A 14 -21.13 -88.47 -17.10
CA GLU A 14 -22.47 -88.71 -16.56
C GLU A 14 -23.25 -87.41 -16.64
N ASN A 15 -24.46 -87.46 -17.19
CA ASN A 15 -25.31 -86.31 -17.45
C ASN A 15 -25.96 -85.85 -16.13
N GLY A 16 -25.23 -85.06 -15.36
CA GLY A 16 -25.72 -84.38 -14.16
C GLY A 16 -24.56 -83.83 -13.32
N PHE A 17 -24.68 -82.58 -12.85
CA PHE A 17 -23.73 -82.04 -11.87
C PHE A 17 -23.93 -82.76 -10.54
N THR A 18 -22.84 -83.21 -9.91
CA THR A 18 -22.91 -83.75 -8.55
C THR A 18 -23.21 -82.63 -7.55
N LEU A 19 -23.88 -82.94 -6.43
CA LEU A 19 -24.20 -81.97 -5.39
C LEU A 19 -22.97 -81.17 -4.93
N VAL A 20 -21.81 -81.84 -4.86
CA VAL A 20 -20.52 -81.25 -4.46
C VAL A 20 -20.03 -80.21 -5.48
N GLU A 21 -20.16 -80.48 -6.78
CA GLU A 21 -19.81 -79.51 -7.82
C GLU A 21 -20.73 -78.29 -7.80
N LEU A 22 -22.02 -78.48 -7.50
CA LEU A 22 -22.98 -77.38 -7.40
C LEU A 22 -22.66 -76.47 -6.19
N ILE A 23 -22.27 -77.05 -5.05
CA ILE A 23 -21.84 -76.32 -3.86
C ILE A 23 -20.51 -75.58 -4.10
N LEU A 24 -19.56 -76.21 -4.80
CA LEU A 24 -18.30 -75.56 -5.15
C LEU A 24 -18.52 -74.39 -6.11
N ALA A 25 -19.32 -74.58 -7.16
CA ALA A 25 -19.64 -73.52 -8.11
C ALA A 25 -20.39 -72.35 -7.43
N SER A 26 -21.33 -72.64 -6.52
CA SER A 26 -22.05 -71.59 -5.77
C SER A 26 -21.13 -70.85 -4.80
N SER A 27 -20.19 -71.53 -4.13
CA SER A 27 -19.23 -70.90 -3.22
C SER A 27 -18.24 -69.95 -3.94
N ILE A 28 -17.76 -70.35 -5.13
CA ILE A 28 -16.87 -69.52 -5.96
C ILE A 28 -17.66 -68.30 -6.47
N SER A 29 -18.91 -68.51 -6.89
CA SER A 29 -19.77 -67.43 -7.38
C SER A 29 -20.07 -66.42 -6.27
N LEU A 30 -20.43 -66.90 -5.07
CA LEU A 30 -20.67 -66.05 -3.90
C LEU A 30 -19.40 -65.26 -3.50
N SER A 31 -18.24 -65.92 -3.49
CA SER A 31 -16.97 -65.26 -3.17
C SER A 31 -16.62 -64.16 -4.19
N THR A 32 -16.87 -64.42 -5.47
CA THR A 32 -16.66 -63.44 -6.54
C THR A 32 -17.60 -62.24 -6.41
N ILE A 33 -18.88 -62.48 -6.07
CA ILE A 33 -19.85 -61.42 -5.81
C ILE A 33 -19.48 -60.61 -4.57
N MET A 34 -19.05 -61.26 -3.48
CA MET A 34 -18.60 -60.56 -2.26
C MET A 34 -17.37 -59.70 -2.53
N MET A 35 -16.38 -60.22 -3.27
CA MET A 35 -15.19 -59.45 -3.63
C MET A 35 -15.53 -58.28 -4.55
N GLY A 36 -16.42 -58.50 -5.53
CA GLY A 36 -16.93 -57.45 -6.41
C GLY A 36 -17.66 -56.35 -5.64
N TYR A 37 -18.53 -56.72 -4.69
CA TYR A 37 -19.23 -55.79 -3.81
C TYR A 37 -18.25 -54.99 -2.93
N PHE A 38 -17.23 -55.65 -2.36
CA PHE A 38 -16.21 -54.98 -1.56
C PHE A 38 -15.41 -53.94 -2.36
N VAL A 39 -14.96 -54.30 -3.56
CA VAL A 39 -14.24 -53.37 -4.46
C VAL A 39 -15.16 -52.21 -4.87
N LEU A 40 -16.41 -52.50 -5.27
CA LEU A 40 -17.37 -51.47 -5.66
C LEU A 40 -17.65 -50.49 -4.52
N ARG A 41 -17.82 -51.00 -3.30
CA ARG A 41 -18.03 -50.17 -2.11
C ARG A 41 -16.85 -49.23 -1.86
N ASN A 42 -15.62 -49.72 -1.94
CA ASN A 42 -14.43 -48.88 -1.77
C ASN A 42 -14.32 -47.81 -2.86
N ILE A 43 -14.68 -48.12 -4.11
CA ILE A 43 -14.67 -47.14 -5.21
C ILE A 43 -15.73 -46.05 -4.99
N ILE A 44 -16.95 -46.43 -4.58
CA ILE A 44 -18.03 -45.46 -4.32
C ILE A 44 -17.67 -44.56 -3.12
N GLU A 45 -17.15 -45.15 -2.04
CA GLU A 45 -16.70 -44.38 -0.87
C GLU A 45 -15.53 -43.43 -1.23
N GLY A 46 -14.58 -43.88 -2.05
CA GLY A 46 -13.48 -43.06 -2.58
C GLY A 46 -13.98 -41.89 -3.44
N ASN A 47 -14.83 -42.15 -4.42
CA ASN A 47 -15.38 -41.09 -5.29
C ASN A 47 -16.16 -40.04 -4.49
N LYS A 48 -16.88 -40.45 -3.45
CA LYS A 48 -17.62 -39.53 -2.59
C LYS A 48 -16.69 -38.64 -1.75
N ILE A 49 -15.54 -39.17 -1.30
CA ILE A 49 -14.51 -38.38 -0.60
C ILE A 49 -13.95 -37.32 -1.55
N ASP A 50 -13.57 -37.73 -2.76
CA ASP A 50 -12.98 -36.84 -3.74
C ASP A 50 -13.95 -35.72 -4.14
N GLU A 51 -15.24 -36.04 -4.31
CA GLU A 51 -16.28 -35.05 -4.59
C GLU A 51 -16.41 -34.00 -3.47
N ILE A 52 -16.46 -34.44 -2.21
CA ILE A 52 -16.56 -33.52 -1.05
C ILE A 52 -15.29 -32.67 -0.93
N GLN A 53 -14.11 -33.27 -1.09
CA GLN A 53 -12.84 -32.56 -1.00
C GLN A 53 -12.67 -31.54 -2.13
N PHE A 54 -13.09 -31.89 -3.35
CA PHE A 54 -13.12 -30.96 -4.48
C PHE A 54 -14.09 -29.80 -4.22
N GLY A 55 -15.29 -30.09 -3.71
CA GLY A 55 -16.27 -29.06 -3.35
C GLY A 55 -15.75 -28.08 -2.29
N LEU A 56 -15.12 -28.59 -1.22
CA LEU A 56 -14.51 -27.76 -0.19
C LEU A 56 -13.36 -26.90 -0.73
N ASN A 57 -12.48 -27.48 -1.55
CA ASN A 57 -11.38 -26.72 -2.17
C ASN A 57 -11.91 -25.62 -3.09
N SER A 58 -12.96 -25.90 -3.87
CA SER A 58 -13.60 -24.89 -4.73
C SER A 58 -14.13 -23.73 -3.90
N GLN A 59 -14.90 -24.00 -2.85
CA GLN A 59 -15.46 -22.96 -1.99
C GLN A 59 -14.39 -22.10 -1.32
N VAL A 60 -13.31 -22.72 -0.84
CA VAL A 60 -12.20 -21.97 -0.21
C VAL A 60 -11.45 -21.14 -1.25
N ASN A 61 -11.21 -21.65 -2.46
CA ASN A 61 -10.59 -20.89 -3.54
C ASN A 61 -11.48 -19.71 -3.95
N ASP A 62 -12.77 -19.92 -4.19
CA ASP A 62 -13.71 -18.85 -4.56
C ASP A 62 -13.74 -17.75 -3.49
N ALA A 63 -13.73 -18.14 -2.21
CA ALA A 63 -13.66 -17.20 -1.09
C ALA A 63 -12.32 -16.43 -1.03
N LEU A 64 -11.20 -17.11 -1.27
CA LEU A 64 -9.88 -16.48 -1.31
C LEU A 64 -9.78 -15.50 -2.48
N ASP A 65 -10.18 -15.91 -3.68
CA ASP A 65 -10.17 -15.07 -4.89
C ASP A 65 -11.03 -13.82 -4.68
N PHE A 66 -12.23 -13.99 -4.11
CA PHE A 66 -13.08 -12.86 -3.76
C PHE A 66 -12.39 -11.86 -2.81
N ILE A 67 -11.73 -12.34 -1.75
CA ILE A 67 -11.02 -11.48 -0.81
C ILE A 67 -9.83 -10.79 -1.49
N ILE A 68 -9.08 -11.53 -2.30
CA ILE A 68 -7.93 -11.00 -3.02
C ILE A 68 -8.37 -9.91 -4.00
N ASP A 69 -9.46 -10.08 -4.74
CA ASP A 69 -10.01 -9.05 -5.63
C ASP A 69 -10.38 -7.76 -4.88
N GLU A 70 -10.93 -7.87 -3.66
CA GLU A 70 -11.19 -6.71 -2.81
C GLU A 70 -9.92 -6.04 -2.29
N VAL A 71 -8.87 -6.82 -2.00
CA VAL A 71 -7.56 -6.28 -1.63
C VAL A 71 -6.91 -5.56 -2.80
N GLU A 72 -6.96 -6.13 -4.00
CA GLU A 72 -6.38 -5.53 -5.21
C GLU A 72 -7.05 -4.21 -5.57
N SER A 73 -8.37 -4.10 -5.35
CA SER A 73 -9.16 -2.89 -5.56
C SER A 73 -9.16 -1.92 -4.38
N GLY A 74 -8.73 -2.37 -3.20
CA GLY A 74 -8.59 -1.57 -2.00
C GLY A 74 -7.41 -0.61 -2.03
N GLU A 75 -7.49 0.46 -1.25
CA GLU A 75 -6.39 1.40 -1.01
C GLU A 75 -5.43 0.85 0.05
N ARG A 76 -5.93 0.41 1.21
CA ARG A 76 -5.09 -0.12 2.29
C ARG A 76 -5.80 -1.16 3.14
N ILE A 77 -5.00 -2.03 3.74
CA ILE A 77 -5.44 -3.04 4.69
C ILE A 77 -5.36 -2.46 6.11
N ILE A 78 -6.43 -2.60 6.88
CA ILE A 78 -6.54 -2.16 8.26
C ILE A 78 -6.39 -3.38 9.14
N ASP A 79 -5.33 -3.45 9.94
CA ASP A 79 -5.00 -4.63 10.72
C ASP A 79 -5.40 -4.51 12.20
N LYS A 80 -6.03 -3.40 12.60
CA LYS A 80 -6.51 -3.15 13.96
C LYS A 80 -7.92 -2.56 13.95
N GLU A 81 -8.76 -3.04 14.86
CA GLU A 81 -10.14 -2.56 15.01
C GLU A 81 -10.20 -1.07 15.35
N SER A 82 -9.29 -0.57 16.20
CA SER A 82 -9.20 0.84 16.60
C SER A 82 -9.12 1.79 15.40
N ASP A 83 -8.47 1.33 14.34
CA ASP A 83 -8.16 2.14 13.18
C ASP A 83 -9.39 2.30 12.27
N ILE A 84 -10.37 1.38 12.35
CA ILE A 84 -11.68 1.52 11.70
C ILE A 84 -12.41 2.74 12.26
N ARG A 85 -12.51 2.81 13.59
CA ARG A 85 -13.22 3.91 14.27
C ARG A 85 -12.51 5.25 14.11
N SER A 86 -11.19 5.22 13.93
CA SER A 86 -10.39 6.43 13.66
C SER A 86 -10.72 7.08 12.31
N LEU A 87 -11.22 6.32 11.33
CA LEU A 87 -11.65 6.85 10.04
C LEU A 87 -13.00 7.55 10.14
N ASN A 88 -13.97 6.91 10.80
CA ASN A 88 -15.26 7.48 11.10
C ASN A 88 -15.89 6.73 12.29
N ASN A 89 -16.32 7.48 13.30
CA ASN A 89 -16.86 6.95 14.56
C ASN A 89 -18.12 6.10 14.38
N ASN A 90 -18.82 6.26 13.25
CA ASN A 90 -20.03 5.49 12.93
C ASN A 90 -19.71 4.15 12.27
N CYS A 91 -18.46 3.92 11.83
CA CYS A 91 -18.08 2.65 11.25
C CYS A 91 -17.99 1.57 12.31
N SER A 92 -18.76 0.51 12.13
CA SER A 92 -18.69 -0.69 12.95
C SER A 92 -18.67 -1.94 12.07
N PHE A 93 -18.70 -3.09 12.72
CA PHE A 93 -18.95 -4.40 12.13
C PHE A 93 -19.91 -5.15 13.07
N PRO A 94 -20.44 -6.33 12.70
CA PRO A 94 -21.37 -7.06 13.54
C PRO A 94 -20.82 -7.26 14.97
N SER A 95 -21.61 -6.90 15.99
CA SER A 95 -21.16 -6.97 17.40
C SER A 95 -20.95 -8.40 17.91
N ASP A 96 -21.48 -9.38 17.19
CA ASP A 96 -21.42 -10.80 17.49
C ASP A 96 -20.33 -11.53 16.68
N SER A 97 -19.39 -10.79 16.08
CA SER A 97 -18.26 -11.34 15.34
C SER A 97 -16.91 -10.83 15.86
N GLU A 98 -15.86 -11.58 15.56
CA GLU A 98 -14.47 -11.27 15.88
C GLU A 98 -13.80 -10.59 14.68
N PHE A 99 -13.24 -9.39 14.89
CA PHE A 99 -12.58 -8.62 13.83
C PHE A 99 -11.33 -9.33 13.30
N ILE A 100 -11.20 -9.43 11.97
CA ILE A 100 -10.03 -10.02 11.31
C ILE A 100 -9.13 -8.92 10.74
N PHE A 101 -9.61 -8.25 9.70
CA PHE A 101 -8.96 -7.10 9.05
C PHE A 101 -10.03 -6.28 8.31
N GLY A 102 -9.69 -5.04 7.98
CA GLY A 102 -10.50 -4.17 7.12
C GLY A 102 -9.78 -3.81 5.83
N ILE A 103 -10.52 -3.32 4.84
CA ILE A 103 -10.00 -2.79 3.58
C ILE A 103 -10.57 -1.39 3.39
N LYS A 104 -9.70 -0.39 3.44
CA LYS A 104 -10.03 0.99 3.05
C LYS A 104 -10.14 1.03 1.54
N LEU A 105 -11.24 1.55 1.02
CA LEU A 105 -11.46 1.75 -0.41
C LEU A 105 -11.00 3.14 -0.85
N PRO A 106 -10.46 3.31 -2.06
CA PRO A 106 -10.23 4.65 -2.62
C PRO A 106 -11.58 5.28 -3.02
N ASN A 107 -11.56 6.56 -3.39
CA ASN A 107 -12.75 7.24 -3.94
C ASN A 107 -13.28 6.48 -5.17
N GLN A 108 -14.57 6.13 -5.14
CA GLN A 108 -15.21 5.26 -6.13
C GLN A 108 -16.16 6.04 -7.03
N ALA A 109 -16.27 5.60 -8.28
CA ALA A 109 -17.43 5.94 -9.11
C ALA A 109 -18.58 4.98 -8.77
N LEU A 110 -19.77 5.52 -8.52
CA LEU A 110 -20.96 4.74 -8.22
C LEU A 110 -21.77 4.42 -9.49
N ALA A 111 -21.59 5.24 -10.52
CA ALA A 111 -22.17 5.06 -11.84
C ALA A 111 -21.17 5.38 -12.96
N LYS A 112 -21.44 4.87 -14.17
CA LYS A 112 -20.64 5.20 -15.37
C LYS A 112 -20.61 6.70 -15.65
N SER A 113 -21.68 7.42 -15.28
CA SER A 113 -21.77 8.88 -15.39
C SER A 113 -20.74 9.61 -14.52
N ASP A 114 -20.25 9.00 -13.46
CA ASP A 114 -19.31 9.63 -12.53
C ASP A 114 -17.90 9.73 -13.11
N TYR A 115 -17.62 8.92 -14.14
CA TYR A 115 -16.45 9.04 -15.00
C TYR A 115 -16.59 10.13 -16.07
N ILE A 116 -17.79 10.69 -16.27
CA ILE A 116 -18.01 11.80 -17.20
C ILE A 116 -17.49 13.06 -16.52
N LYS A 117 -16.34 13.53 -17.01
CA LYS A 117 -15.65 14.72 -16.51
C LYS A 117 -16.56 15.95 -16.55
N GLY A 118 -16.78 16.56 -15.39
CA GLY A 118 -17.25 17.95 -15.27
C GLY A 118 -16.06 18.86 -15.06
N GLY A 119 -15.36 19.25 -16.13
CA GLY A 119 -14.07 19.95 -16.03
C GLY A 119 -12.89 18.99 -15.75
N ASP A 120 -12.00 19.35 -14.82
CA ASP A 120 -10.74 18.61 -14.55
C ASP A 120 -10.87 17.49 -13.50
N GLN A 121 -12.07 17.26 -12.94
CA GLN A 121 -12.28 16.26 -11.89
C GLN A 121 -13.36 15.24 -12.27
N PHE A 122 -13.15 14.00 -11.85
CA PHE A 122 -14.16 12.95 -11.85
C PHE A 122 -15.06 13.12 -10.63
N ASN A 123 -16.36 12.84 -10.78
CA ASN A 123 -17.31 12.96 -9.68
C ASN A 123 -17.29 11.68 -8.82
N LEU A 124 -16.15 11.40 -8.18
CA LEU A 124 -15.95 10.21 -7.37
C LEU A 124 -16.48 10.44 -5.95
N SER A 125 -17.22 9.47 -5.45
CA SER A 125 -17.74 9.46 -4.08
C SER A 125 -16.75 8.76 -3.15
N GLN A 126 -16.47 9.39 -2.01
CA GLN A 126 -15.72 8.75 -0.94
C GLN A 126 -16.65 7.76 -0.22
N ILE A 127 -16.19 6.53 0.01
CA ILE A 127 -16.91 5.56 0.85
C ILE A 127 -16.54 5.82 2.31
N ASP A 128 -17.54 6.01 3.15
CA ASP A 128 -17.35 6.50 4.53
C ASP A 128 -16.63 5.49 5.44
N CYS A 129 -16.80 4.20 5.17
CA CYS A 129 -16.31 3.12 6.01
C CYS A 129 -15.54 2.06 5.21
N PRO A 130 -14.50 1.44 5.81
CA PRO A 130 -13.80 0.33 5.19
C PRO A 130 -14.71 -0.91 5.11
N ILE A 131 -14.42 -1.80 4.16
CA ILE A 131 -14.97 -3.16 4.18
C ILE A 131 -14.34 -3.88 5.37
N VAL A 132 -15.13 -4.60 6.16
CA VAL A 132 -14.64 -5.32 7.33
C VAL A 132 -14.89 -6.82 7.18
N TYR A 133 -13.84 -7.62 7.36
CA TYR A 133 -13.93 -9.06 7.48
C TYR A 133 -13.91 -9.47 8.94
N SER A 134 -14.83 -10.35 9.33
CA SER A 134 -14.98 -10.82 10.70
C SER A 134 -15.39 -12.29 10.76
N LEU A 135 -15.05 -12.99 11.85
CA LEU A 135 -15.47 -14.36 12.10
C LEU A 135 -16.67 -14.38 13.04
N LYS A 136 -17.76 -15.01 12.61
CA LYS A 136 -18.94 -15.23 13.45
C LYS A 136 -19.09 -16.71 13.76
N GLN A 137 -19.40 -17.05 15.00
CA GLN A 137 -19.69 -18.43 15.36
C GLN A 137 -21.09 -18.80 14.87
N SER A 138 -21.23 -19.95 14.20
CA SER A 138 -22.54 -20.41 13.73
C SER A 138 -23.44 -20.76 14.94
N THR A 139 -24.65 -20.19 14.99
CA THR A 139 -25.51 -20.02 16.18
C THR A 139 -26.08 -21.28 16.81
N ASN A 140 -25.67 -22.48 16.41
CA ASN A 140 -26.35 -23.73 16.79
C ASN A 140 -25.48 -24.79 17.49
N GLN A 141 -24.20 -24.54 17.78
CA GLN A 141 -23.33 -25.52 18.46
C GLN A 141 -22.30 -24.85 19.37
N GLU A 142 -22.25 -25.21 20.66
CA GLU A 142 -21.05 -24.99 21.50
C GLU A 142 -19.86 -25.66 20.81
N ASN A 143 -18.82 -24.89 20.47
CA ASN A 143 -17.68 -25.29 19.61
C ASN A 143 -18.01 -25.56 18.12
N GLY A 144 -19.11 -25.00 17.61
CA GLY A 144 -19.48 -25.03 16.20
C GLY A 144 -18.47 -24.33 15.28
N PRO A 145 -18.53 -24.60 13.96
CA PRO A 145 -17.68 -23.92 12.99
C PRO A 145 -17.94 -22.41 12.93
N TYR A 146 -16.95 -21.69 12.43
CA TYR A 146 -17.03 -20.25 12.17
C TYR A 146 -17.43 -19.97 10.73
N GLU A 147 -18.05 -18.82 10.54
CA GLU A 147 -18.45 -18.24 9.26
C GLU A 147 -17.63 -16.97 9.04
N LEU A 148 -17.05 -16.82 7.85
CA LEU A 148 -16.40 -15.59 7.42
C LEU A 148 -17.45 -14.62 6.91
N ILE A 149 -17.63 -13.53 7.64
CA ILE A 149 -18.57 -12.48 7.33
C ILE A 149 -17.82 -11.29 6.76
N ARG A 150 -18.27 -10.82 5.60
CA ARG A 150 -17.92 -9.53 5.04
C ARG A 150 -19.01 -8.53 5.40
N TYR A 151 -18.62 -7.39 5.94
CA TYR A 151 -19.49 -6.24 6.16
C TYR A 151 -19.01 -5.08 5.30
N GLY A 152 -19.84 -4.65 4.36
CA GLY A 152 -19.42 -3.67 3.36
C GLY A 152 -20.55 -3.23 2.43
N PRO A 153 -20.25 -2.29 1.53
CA PRO A 153 -21.19 -1.86 0.52
C PRO A 153 -21.52 -3.01 -0.44
N GLN A 154 -22.73 -2.98 -0.97
CA GLN A 154 -23.25 -3.93 -1.95
C GLN A 154 -22.89 -3.51 -3.38
N PHE A 155 -22.88 -4.48 -4.30
CA PHE A 155 -22.61 -4.25 -5.72
C PHE A 155 -23.92 -4.20 -6.52
N ASN A 156 -23.94 -3.37 -7.56
CA ASN A 156 -24.97 -3.45 -8.59
C ASN A 156 -24.62 -4.55 -9.62
N GLU A 157 -25.57 -4.85 -10.53
CA GLU A 157 -25.39 -5.84 -11.60
C GLU A 157 -24.20 -5.56 -12.54
N LYS A 158 -23.66 -4.34 -12.50
CA LYS A 158 -22.50 -3.90 -13.30
C LYS A 158 -21.20 -3.89 -12.50
N GLY A 159 -21.22 -4.33 -11.24
CA GLY A 159 -20.05 -4.40 -10.36
C GLY A 159 -19.66 -3.10 -9.66
N PHE A 160 -20.47 -2.05 -9.70
CA PHE A 160 -20.21 -0.81 -8.94
C PHE A 160 -20.84 -0.88 -7.54
N TYR A 161 -20.20 -0.23 -6.58
CA TYR A 161 -20.79 -0.07 -5.25
C TYR A 161 -22.06 0.78 -5.30
N LEU A 162 -23.08 0.35 -4.54
CA LEU A 162 -24.42 0.94 -4.57
C LEU A 162 -24.55 2.24 -3.75
N SER A 163 -23.70 2.47 -2.75
CA SER A 163 -23.76 3.66 -1.89
C SER A 163 -22.46 3.89 -1.10
N PRO A 164 -22.06 5.15 -0.87
CA PRO A 164 -20.93 5.49 -0.02
C PRO A 164 -21.26 5.48 1.48
N SER A 165 -22.56 5.47 1.82
CA SER A 165 -23.06 5.58 3.20
C SER A 165 -22.98 4.24 3.93
N PHE A 166 -22.47 4.29 5.17
CA PHE A 166 -22.43 3.16 6.08
C PHE A 166 -23.80 2.52 6.34
N ASN A 167 -24.89 3.30 6.28
CA ASN A 167 -26.23 2.80 6.55
C ASN A 167 -26.70 1.72 5.55
N ASP A 168 -26.06 1.66 4.38
CA ASP A 168 -26.38 0.71 3.33
C ASP A 168 -25.44 -0.50 3.32
N PHE A 169 -24.54 -0.61 4.31
CA PHE A 169 -23.64 -1.74 4.45
C PHE A 169 -24.43 -2.97 4.89
N GLN A 170 -24.13 -4.12 4.28
CA GLN A 170 -24.78 -5.37 4.60
C GLN A 170 -23.78 -6.47 4.92
N ASN A 171 -24.24 -7.43 5.71
CA ASN A 171 -23.49 -8.64 6.02
C ASN A 171 -23.69 -9.66 4.90
N SER A 172 -22.58 -10.16 4.35
CA SER A 172 -22.57 -11.29 3.43
C SER A 172 -21.66 -12.38 3.95
N THR A 173 -22.16 -13.61 4.03
CA THR A 173 -21.36 -14.80 4.36
C THR A 173 -20.55 -15.19 3.14
N ILE A 174 -19.21 -15.12 3.26
CA ILE A 174 -18.27 -15.46 2.19
C ILE A 174 -17.91 -16.93 2.22
N LEU A 175 -17.75 -17.50 3.41
CA LEU A 175 -17.35 -18.89 3.59
C LEU A 175 -17.90 -19.43 4.91
N GLU A 176 -18.42 -20.65 4.87
CA GLU A 176 -18.88 -21.39 6.05
C GLU A 176 -17.86 -22.47 6.45
N ASN A 177 -18.07 -23.09 7.61
CA ASN A 177 -17.31 -24.25 8.07
C ASN A 177 -15.82 -23.99 8.36
N ILE A 178 -15.45 -22.76 8.72
CA ILE A 178 -14.09 -22.44 9.16
C ILE A 178 -13.79 -23.18 10.47
N SER A 179 -12.62 -23.82 10.53
CA SER A 179 -12.19 -24.59 11.69
C SER A 179 -12.18 -23.71 12.94
N SER A 180 -12.67 -24.22 14.07
CA SER A 180 -12.52 -23.55 15.38
C SER A 180 -11.12 -23.72 15.98
N LYS A 181 -10.28 -24.57 15.37
CA LYS A 181 -8.95 -24.92 15.87
C LYS A 181 -7.85 -24.14 15.16
N GLU A 182 -6.83 -23.78 15.92
CA GLU A 182 -5.64 -23.08 15.43
C GLU A 182 -4.45 -24.02 15.15
N ASN A 183 -4.63 -25.33 15.42
CA ASN A 183 -3.60 -26.34 15.26
C ASN A 183 -3.55 -26.89 13.83
N TYR A 184 -3.03 -26.08 12.90
CA TYR A 184 -2.76 -26.50 11.54
C TYR A 184 -1.44 -25.90 11.04
N GLN A 185 -0.97 -26.40 9.91
CA GLN A 185 0.27 -25.92 9.29
C GLN A 185 0.04 -24.51 8.75
N LYS A 186 0.58 -23.51 9.46
CA LYS A 186 0.43 -22.10 9.12
C LYS A 186 1.35 -21.70 7.97
N ILE A 187 0.92 -20.70 7.19
CA ILE A 187 1.77 -20.02 6.20
C ILE A 187 3.03 -19.44 6.85
N LYS A 188 4.10 -19.35 6.06
CA LYS A 188 5.36 -18.72 6.46
C LYS A 188 5.43 -17.33 5.85
N CYS A 189 5.24 -16.33 6.69
CA CYS A 189 5.36 -14.94 6.28
C CYS A 189 6.81 -14.55 6.02
N ASN A 190 7.01 -13.63 5.09
CA ASN A 190 8.31 -13.00 4.89
C ASN A 190 8.75 -12.29 6.18
N ASN A 191 10.05 -12.34 6.50
CA ASN A 191 10.61 -11.71 7.71
C ASN A 191 10.44 -10.18 7.70
N SER A 192 10.26 -9.58 6.53
CA SER A 192 10.01 -8.15 6.38
C SER A 192 8.53 -7.76 6.52
N TRP A 193 7.63 -8.70 6.75
CA TRP A 193 6.19 -8.44 6.91
C TRP A 193 5.82 -8.39 8.39
N LYS A 194 4.63 -7.88 8.69
CA LYS A 194 4.07 -7.93 10.04
C LYS A 194 3.93 -9.38 10.48
N SER A 195 4.05 -9.60 11.79
CA SER A 195 3.93 -10.92 12.40
C SER A 195 2.63 -11.61 11.99
N LEU A 196 2.73 -12.91 11.70
CA LEU A 196 1.59 -13.78 11.41
C LEU A 196 0.50 -13.64 12.48
N LYS A 197 -0.72 -13.30 12.05
CA LYS A 197 -1.91 -13.34 12.89
C LYS A 197 -2.66 -14.65 12.62
N THR A 198 -3.20 -15.26 13.67
CA THR A 198 -4.03 -16.45 13.57
C THR A 198 -5.25 -16.26 14.45
N MET A 199 -6.42 -16.51 13.88
CA MET A 199 -7.69 -16.54 14.60
C MET A 199 -8.44 -17.76 14.08
N ARG A 200 -8.61 -18.77 14.94
CA ARG A 200 -9.29 -20.02 14.57
C ARG A 200 -8.64 -20.62 13.31
N GLY A 201 -9.43 -21.08 12.35
CA GLY A 201 -8.99 -21.63 11.08
C GLY A 201 -8.47 -20.61 10.07
N LEU A 202 -8.26 -19.34 10.43
CA LEU A 202 -7.75 -18.32 9.52
C LEU A 202 -6.42 -17.78 10.02
N SER A 203 -5.44 -17.73 9.12
CA SER A 203 -4.14 -17.12 9.39
C SER A 203 -3.71 -16.24 8.24
N TYR A 204 -3.19 -15.06 8.56
CA TYR A 204 -2.74 -14.12 7.55
C TYR A 204 -1.54 -13.30 8.03
N CYS A 205 -0.81 -12.73 7.07
CA CYS A 205 0.14 -11.66 7.32
C CYS A 205 -0.01 -10.57 6.29
N ILE A 206 0.33 -9.37 6.73
CA ILE A 206 0.25 -8.14 5.95
C ILE A 206 1.66 -7.59 5.85
N ASP A 207 2.00 -7.00 4.72
CA ASP A 207 3.26 -6.29 4.57
C ASP A 207 3.34 -5.05 5.50
N ASN A 208 4.53 -4.47 5.63
CA ASN A 208 4.71 -3.29 6.48
C ASN A 208 3.97 -2.05 5.97
N PHE A 209 3.61 -2.01 4.68
CA PHE A 209 2.92 -0.88 4.07
C PHE A 209 1.39 -1.02 4.07
N ASN A 210 0.84 -2.12 4.61
CA ASN A 210 -0.59 -2.39 4.60
C ASN A 210 -1.19 -2.43 3.17
N LYS A 211 -0.45 -2.95 2.20
CA LYS A 211 -0.81 -3.03 0.78
C LYS A 211 -0.88 -4.46 0.28
N ALA A 212 -0.16 -5.39 0.89
CA ALA A 212 -0.17 -6.79 0.50
C ALA A 212 -0.61 -7.68 1.65
N ILE A 213 -1.30 -8.76 1.33
CA ILE A 213 -1.73 -9.77 2.31
C ILE A 213 -1.53 -11.15 1.72
N GLU A 214 -1.15 -12.08 2.59
CA GLU A 214 -1.19 -13.52 2.33
C GLU A 214 -2.13 -14.12 3.36
N ILE A 215 -3.18 -14.79 2.90
CA ILE A 215 -4.25 -15.36 3.72
C ILE A 215 -4.27 -16.85 3.50
N GLN A 216 -4.45 -17.60 4.58
CA GLN A 216 -4.68 -19.02 4.58
C GLN A 216 -5.93 -19.34 5.39
N ILE A 217 -6.80 -20.16 4.82
CA ILE A 217 -8.07 -20.55 5.43
C ILE A 217 -8.12 -22.08 5.53
N LYS A 218 -8.52 -22.55 6.71
CA LYS A 218 -8.81 -23.94 7.03
C LYS A 218 -10.29 -24.13 7.27
N VAL A 219 -10.90 -25.02 6.50
CA VAL A 219 -12.29 -25.45 6.68
C VAL A 219 -12.36 -26.92 7.09
N GLU A 220 -13.39 -27.28 7.85
CA GLU A 220 -13.66 -28.65 8.30
C GLU A 220 -15.13 -29.01 8.06
N ASP A 221 -15.41 -30.00 7.20
CA ASP A 221 -16.76 -30.57 7.08
C ASP A 221 -16.97 -31.63 8.16
N ASN A 222 -17.74 -31.24 9.19
CA ASN A 222 -18.11 -32.09 10.30
C ASN A 222 -19.38 -32.92 10.06
N LYS A 223 -20.14 -32.66 8.99
CA LYS A 223 -21.40 -33.37 8.68
C LYS A 223 -21.13 -34.70 7.97
N ASN A 224 -20.12 -34.75 7.10
CA ASN A 224 -19.76 -35.95 6.33
C ASN A 224 -18.47 -36.61 6.86
N LYS A 225 -18.45 -36.96 8.15
CA LYS A 225 -17.29 -37.65 8.76
C LYS A 225 -17.11 -39.03 8.17
N ILE A 226 -15.87 -39.37 7.80
CA ILE A 226 -15.48 -40.69 7.35
C ILE A 226 -14.44 -41.24 8.32
N ALA A 227 -14.69 -42.41 8.89
CA ALA A 227 -13.83 -43.05 9.90
C ALA A 227 -13.44 -42.11 11.07
N ASN A 228 -14.38 -41.27 11.53
CA ASN A 228 -14.22 -40.26 12.60
C ASN A 228 -13.27 -39.08 12.31
N ASN A 229 -12.73 -38.96 11.09
CA ASN A 229 -11.96 -37.79 10.68
C ASN A 229 -12.83 -36.84 9.83
N PRO A 230 -12.82 -35.52 10.11
CA PRO A 230 -13.48 -34.55 9.24
C PRO A 230 -12.71 -34.40 7.93
N ASN A 231 -13.42 -34.14 6.83
CA ASN A 231 -12.79 -33.70 5.58
C ASN A 231 -12.32 -32.26 5.79
N THR A 232 -11.07 -31.98 5.44
CA THR A 232 -10.47 -30.66 5.67
C THR A 232 -9.88 -30.10 4.39
N SER A 233 -10.06 -28.82 4.16
CA SER A 233 -9.32 -28.08 3.14
C SER A 233 -8.48 -27.00 3.81
N LEU A 234 -7.27 -26.80 3.29
CA LEU A 234 -6.31 -25.81 3.75
C LEU A 234 -5.65 -25.20 2.52
N LEU A 235 -6.04 -23.97 2.19
CA LEU A 235 -5.52 -23.26 1.01
C LEU A 235 -5.07 -21.87 1.42
N SER A 236 -4.14 -21.32 0.64
CA SER A 236 -3.59 -19.99 0.84
C SER A 236 -3.52 -19.24 -0.47
N SER A 237 -3.78 -17.95 -0.43
CA SER A 237 -3.64 -17.03 -1.56
C SER A 237 -3.08 -15.69 -1.07
N GLY A 238 -2.45 -14.95 -1.97
CA GLY A 238 -1.86 -13.66 -1.67
C GLY A 238 -2.18 -12.63 -2.75
N GLY A 239 -2.34 -11.39 -2.33
CA GLY A 239 -2.72 -10.28 -3.20
C GLY A 239 -2.08 -8.98 -2.76
N PHE A 240 -2.01 -8.02 -3.67
CA PHE A 240 -1.51 -6.67 -3.39
C PHE A 240 -2.44 -5.62 -3.99
N SER A 241 -2.67 -4.55 -3.24
CA SER A 241 -3.40 -3.37 -3.68
C SER A 241 -2.74 -2.78 -4.92
N ARG A 242 -3.54 -2.61 -5.99
CA ARG A 242 -3.12 -1.95 -7.24
C ARG A 242 -3.30 -0.44 -7.19
N VAL A 243 -3.94 0.05 -6.13
CA VAL A 243 -4.24 1.46 -5.93
C VAL A 243 -3.01 2.17 -5.40
N GLN A 244 -2.47 3.10 -6.17
CA GLN A 244 -1.43 4.00 -5.69
C GLN A 244 -2.03 4.98 -4.68
N ASP A 245 -1.50 4.99 -3.46
CA ASP A 245 -1.75 6.06 -2.49
C ASP A 245 -0.47 6.87 -2.28
N SER A 246 -0.64 8.10 -1.80
CA SER A 246 0.42 9.04 -1.39
C SER A 246 1.66 8.42 -0.70
N SER A 247 1.52 7.30 0.01
CA SER A 247 2.63 6.60 0.67
C SER A 247 3.59 5.87 -0.27
N GLN A 248 3.18 5.48 -1.48
CA GLN A 248 4.06 4.77 -2.43
C GLN A 248 4.96 5.68 -3.25
N ILE A 249 4.74 7.00 -3.22
CA ILE A 249 5.68 7.97 -3.82
C ILE A 249 6.98 8.05 -2.97
N SER A 250 7.04 7.35 -1.82
CA SER A 250 8.20 7.30 -0.91
C SER A 250 9.09 6.05 -1.02
N LEU A 251 8.99 5.24 -2.09
CA LEU A 251 9.75 3.97 -2.22
C LEU A 251 11.11 4.09 -2.94
N ILE A 252 11.78 5.24 -2.86
CA ILE A 252 13.24 5.25 -3.03
C ILE A 252 13.81 4.85 -1.67
N PRO A 253 14.45 3.68 -1.52
CA PRO A 253 15.09 3.35 -0.25
C PRO A 253 16.23 4.35 -0.04
N PRO A 254 16.21 5.15 1.04
CA PRO A 254 17.36 5.97 1.37
C PRO A 254 18.53 5.04 1.74
N PRO A 255 19.78 5.47 1.52
CA PRO A 255 20.93 4.77 2.08
C PRO A 255 20.76 4.70 3.60
N SER A 256 21.04 3.53 4.17
CA SER A 256 20.98 3.27 5.61
C SER A 256 21.85 4.29 6.36
N LEU A 257 21.23 5.29 6.99
CA LEU A 257 21.94 6.26 7.82
C LEU A 257 21.85 5.86 9.29
N SER A 258 23.04 5.63 9.83
CA SER A 258 23.34 5.40 11.23
C SER A 258 23.00 6.61 12.10
N SER A 259 22.40 6.33 13.27
CA SER A 259 22.47 7.10 14.52
C SER A 259 22.08 8.59 14.50
N GLY A 260 20.85 8.85 14.96
CA GLY A 260 20.60 9.79 16.07
C GLY A 260 20.39 11.26 15.72
N ASN A 261 19.15 11.63 15.36
CA ASN A 261 18.47 12.91 15.70
C ASN A 261 17.12 13.08 14.98
N ALA A 262 16.80 12.24 13.98
CA ALA A 262 15.52 12.27 13.26
C ALA A 262 14.29 12.04 14.19
N PRO A 263 13.18 12.79 14.01
CA PRO A 263 11.93 12.53 14.72
C PRO A 263 11.20 11.28 14.19
N ASN A 264 10.51 10.56 15.08
CA ASN A 264 9.60 9.48 14.69
C ASN A 264 8.19 10.03 14.45
N CYS A 265 7.60 9.73 13.29
CA CYS A 265 6.24 10.15 12.95
C CYS A 265 5.21 9.15 13.46
N ILE A 266 3.96 9.60 13.58
CA ILE A 266 2.82 8.70 13.79
C ILE A 266 2.74 7.77 12.57
N GLY A 267 3.15 6.51 12.72
CA GLY A 267 3.13 5.49 11.66
C GLY A 267 4.46 5.16 10.98
N GLY A 268 5.61 5.65 11.46
CA GLY A 268 6.94 5.26 10.96
C GLY A 268 7.87 6.43 10.66
N GLU A 269 8.69 6.29 9.61
CA GLU A 269 9.63 7.32 9.17
C GLU A 269 8.89 8.60 8.70
N CYS A 270 9.38 9.76 9.15
CA CYS A 270 8.84 11.05 8.74
C CYS A 270 9.36 11.44 7.36
N CYS A 271 8.63 11.11 6.29
CA CYS A 271 9.04 11.52 4.93
C CYS A 271 8.00 12.41 4.26
N TRP A 272 8.48 13.41 3.53
CA TRP A 272 7.69 14.30 2.68
C TRP A 272 8.21 14.16 1.25
N LEU A 273 7.36 13.73 0.33
CA LEU A 273 7.70 13.54 -1.10
C LEU A 273 8.93 12.64 -1.32
N GLY A 274 9.03 11.56 -0.55
CA GLY A 274 10.17 10.64 -0.59
C GLY A 274 11.45 11.15 0.07
N VAL A 275 11.42 12.34 0.69
CA VAL A 275 12.53 12.88 1.48
C VAL A 275 12.23 12.75 2.96
N CYS A 276 13.04 11.96 3.67
CA CYS A 276 12.88 11.73 5.10
C CYS A 276 13.57 12.79 5.94
N LEU A 277 12.97 13.13 7.07
CA LEU A 277 13.55 14.06 8.02
C LEU A 277 14.81 13.46 8.64
N LYS A 278 15.89 14.21 8.59
CA LYS A 278 17.20 13.90 9.16
C LYS A 278 17.47 14.75 10.41
N SER A 279 16.71 15.82 10.58
CA SER A 279 16.77 16.73 11.73
C SER A 279 15.37 17.06 12.26
N ARG A 280 15.33 17.63 13.47
CA ARG A 280 14.15 18.22 14.11
C ARG A 280 13.97 19.71 13.78
N LYS A 281 14.93 20.37 13.14
CA LYS A 281 14.86 21.79 12.76
C LYS A 281 14.86 21.95 11.24
N ILE A 282 13.66 22.02 10.68
CA ILE A 282 13.44 21.81 9.24
C ILE A 282 12.90 23.08 8.59
N THR A 283 13.40 23.40 7.41
CA THR A 283 12.85 24.45 6.55
C THR A 283 12.31 23.81 5.28
N PHE A 284 11.00 23.88 5.07
CA PHE A 284 10.35 23.46 3.84
C PHE A 284 10.36 24.62 2.85
N MET A 285 10.92 24.41 1.65
CA MET A 285 10.94 25.41 0.59
C MET A 285 10.04 24.98 -0.57
N LEU A 286 9.10 25.85 -0.96
CA LEU A 286 8.13 25.59 -2.02
C LEU A 286 8.27 26.62 -3.13
N ASP A 287 8.53 26.13 -4.33
CA ASP A 287 8.39 26.92 -5.54
C ASP A 287 6.90 27.24 -5.77
N ILE A 288 6.58 28.53 -5.80
CA ILE A 288 5.26 29.08 -6.15
C ILE A 288 5.34 29.94 -7.42
N SER A 289 6.28 29.61 -8.32
CA SER A 289 6.34 30.21 -9.66
C SER A 289 5.21 29.72 -10.57
N GLU A 290 5.04 30.41 -11.69
CA GLU A 290 4.06 30.04 -12.73
C GLU A 290 4.25 28.60 -13.22
N ASN A 291 5.49 28.08 -13.25
CA ASN A 291 5.80 26.70 -13.60
C ASN A 291 5.22 25.66 -12.63
N MET A 292 4.75 26.05 -11.45
CA MET A 292 4.11 25.16 -10.50
C MET A 292 2.57 25.23 -10.57
N ASP A 293 2.03 26.19 -11.35
CA ASP A 293 0.59 26.40 -11.50
C ASP A 293 -0.10 25.16 -12.08
N ASP A 294 -1.30 24.88 -11.57
CA ASP A 294 -2.10 23.73 -11.96
C ASP A 294 -2.50 23.72 -13.44
N ASN A 295 -2.45 24.89 -14.10
CA ASN A 295 -2.77 25.07 -15.52
C ASN A 295 -1.52 25.21 -16.39
N PHE A 296 -0.33 25.26 -15.81
CA PHE A 296 0.90 25.43 -16.59
C PHE A 296 1.20 24.18 -17.41
N GLU A 297 1.52 24.41 -18.67
CA GLU A 297 1.81 23.35 -19.64
C GLU A 297 3.31 23.15 -19.76
N HIS A 298 3.78 21.98 -19.34
CA HIS A 298 5.18 21.61 -19.39
C HIS A 298 5.49 20.79 -20.64
N ARG A 299 6.75 20.90 -21.09
CA ARG A 299 7.29 20.10 -22.19
C ARG A 299 7.44 18.64 -21.77
N ASN A 300 6.58 17.75 -22.24
CA ASN A 300 6.69 16.30 -22.05
C ASN A 300 7.57 15.69 -23.15
N GLY A 301 8.87 15.59 -22.86
CA GLY A 301 9.82 14.93 -23.75
C GLY A 301 10.22 13.54 -23.27
N GLU A 302 10.67 12.74 -24.23
CA GLU A 302 11.18 11.40 -23.98
C GLU A 302 12.66 11.40 -23.55
N ILE A 303 12.99 10.49 -22.63
CA ILE A 303 14.37 10.17 -22.25
C ILE A 303 14.79 8.89 -22.98
N ILE A 304 15.62 9.02 -24.02
CA ILE A 304 16.15 7.89 -24.78
C ILE A 304 17.62 7.69 -24.40
N LYS A 305 17.98 6.47 -23.95
CA LYS A 305 19.34 6.14 -23.48
C LYS A 305 19.87 7.10 -22.41
N GLY A 306 18.99 7.53 -21.50
CA GLY A 306 19.35 8.43 -20.39
C GLY A 306 19.54 9.89 -20.79
N ARG A 307 19.19 10.29 -22.02
CA ARG A 307 19.26 11.67 -22.49
C ARG A 307 17.91 12.18 -22.96
N TRP A 308 17.64 13.46 -22.72
CA TRP A 308 16.52 14.16 -23.35
C TRP A 308 16.77 14.32 -24.86
N THR A 309 15.86 13.83 -25.71
CA THR A 309 16.12 13.76 -27.17
C THR A 309 15.05 14.37 -28.06
N GLN A 310 14.01 15.01 -27.52
CA GLN A 310 12.87 15.46 -28.33
C GLN A 310 12.99 16.93 -28.75
N SER A 311 13.01 17.19 -30.06
CA SER A 311 13.07 18.54 -30.65
C SER A 311 11.73 19.29 -30.61
N SER A 312 10.60 18.56 -30.59
CA SER A 312 9.24 19.11 -30.52
C SER A 312 8.40 18.30 -29.52
N PRO A 313 8.57 18.53 -28.20
CA PRO A 313 7.84 17.80 -27.17
C PRO A 313 6.36 18.20 -27.14
N GLU A 314 5.50 17.26 -26.76
CA GLU A 314 4.10 17.54 -26.42
C GLU A 314 4.05 18.42 -25.17
N PHE A 315 3.00 19.21 -25.02
CA PHE A 315 2.74 19.99 -23.82
C PHE A 315 1.67 19.31 -22.98
N LEU A 316 1.96 19.07 -21.71
CA LEU A 316 1.04 18.44 -20.77
C LEU A 316 0.97 19.24 -19.47
N ARG A 317 -0.19 19.15 -18.81
CA ARG A 317 -0.40 19.66 -17.46
C ARG A 317 -0.12 18.53 -16.48
N PRO A 318 1.02 18.55 -15.78
CA PRO A 318 1.37 17.47 -14.87
C PRO A 318 0.39 17.39 -13.71
N ARG A 319 0.00 16.17 -13.37
CA ARG A 319 -0.89 15.88 -12.25
C ARG A 319 -0.28 14.76 -11.41
N ILE A 320 -0.18 14.98 -10.09
CA ILE A 320 0.20 13.94 -9.13
C ILE A 320 -1.05 13.63 -8.31
N ASN A 321 -1.50 12.37 -8.36
CA ASN A 321 -2.75 11.92 -7.74
C ASN A 321 -3.96 12.80 -8.12
N GLY A 322 -4.04 13.22 -9.39
CA GLY A 322 -5.14 14.03 -9.92
C GLY A 322 -5.09 15.52 -9.55
N LYS A 323 -4.09 15.97 -8.79
CA LYS A 323 -3.88 17.38 -8.41
C LYS A 323 -2.72 17.97 -9.23
N GLY A 324 -2.75 19.27 -9.54
CA GLY A 324 -1.58 19.90 -10.15
C GLY A 324 -0.42 20.03 -9.16
N LEU A 325 0.74 20.49 -9.63
CA LEU A 325 1.99 20.39 -8.89
C LEU A 325 1.97 21.16 -7.57
N ILE A 326 1.54 22.44 -7.60
CA ILE A 326 1.46 23.24 -6.38
C ILE A 326 0.38 22.71 -5.44
N THR A 327 -0.80 22.38 -5.97
CA THR A 327 -1.92 21.85 -5.17
C THR A 327 -1.54 20.55 -4.47
N TYR A 328 -0.79 19.68 -5.17
CA TYR A 328 -0.25 18.46 -4.59
C TYR A 328 0.81 18.76 -3.51
N ALA A 329 1.81 19.62 -3.79
CA ALA A 329 2.84 19.99 -2.82
C ALA A 329 2.24 20.58 -1.53
N ILE A 330 1.31 21.53 -1.64
CA ILE A 330 0.65 22.15 -0.50
C ILE A 330 -0.13 21.11 0.30
N SER A 331 -0.98 20.32 -0.37
CA SER A 331 -1.80 19.33 0.34
C SER A 331 -0.96 18.23 1.00
N SER A 332 0.12 17.78 0.35
CA SER A 332 1.07 16.82 0.90
C SER A 332 1.83 17.40 2.09
N LEU A 333 2.25 18.67 2.04
CA LEU A 333 2.93 19.31 3.16
C LEU A 333 2.02 19.46 4.38
N LYS A 334 0.77 19.85 4.18
CA LYS A 334 -0.20 19.94 5.30
C LYS A 334 -0.40 18.60 5.99
N ASP A 335 -0.57 17.55 5.19
CA ASP A 335 -0.68 16.18 5.68
C ASP A 335 0.60 15.73 6.39
N HIS A 336 1.78 16.05 5.86
CA HIS A 336 3.06 15.78 6.52
C HIS A 336 3.15 16.50 7.89
N LEU A 337 2.86 17.81 7.95
CA LEU A 337 2.85 18.59 9.19
C LEU A 337 1.87 18.06 10.25
N ASN A 338 0.76 17.43 9.83
CA ASN A 338 -0.19 16.77 10.74
C ASN A 338 0.38 15.51 11.40
N ARG A 339 1.28 14.80 10.72
CA ARG A 339 1.89 13.55 11.21
C ARG A 339 3.12 13.78 12.07
N LEU A 340 3.70 14.98 12.01
CA LEU A 340 4.88 15.35 12.79
C LEU A 340 4.57 15.39 14.30
N PRO A 341 5.48 14.86 15.14
CA PRO A 341 5.28 14.80 16.57
C PRO A 341 5.28 16.20 17.23
N THR A 342 4.48 16.34 18.28
CA THR A 342 4.40 17.55 19.13
C THR A 342 4.77 17.24 20.59
N SER A 343 5.27 16.04 20.86
CA SER A 343 5.77 15.67 22.19
C SER A 343 7.09 16.38 22.47
N GLU A 344 7.35 16.70 23.75
CA GLU A 344 8.61 17.34 24.16
C GLU A 344 9.85 16.47 23.85
N SER A 345 9.72 15.14 23.84
CA SER A 345 10.81 14.22 23.51
C SER A 345 11.23 14.24 22.05
N ASP A 346 10.31 14.59 21.14
CA ASP A 346 10.48 14.56 19.68
C ASP A 346 10.10 15.89 19.04
N GLN A 347 10.24 16.98 19.81
CA GLN A 347 9.78 18.29 19.41
C GLN A 347 10.43 18.74 18.09
N VAL A 348 9.57 18.99 17.09
CA VAL A 348 9.98 19.53 15.80
C VAL A 348 9.87 21.05 15.78
N TYR A 349 10.81 21.70 15.12
CA TYR A 349 10.82 23.11 14.77
C TYR A 349 10.78 23.22 13.26
N PHE A 350 9.91 24.08 12.74
CA PHE A 350 9.73 24.20 11.29
C PHE A 350 9.62 25.64 10.82
N GLN A 351 10.04 25.87 9.58
CA GLN A 351 9.75 27.07 8.80
C GLN A 351 9.26 26.65 7.41
N ILE A 352 8.38 27.44 6.82
CA ILE A 352 7.97 27.32 5.43
C ILE A 352 8.47 28.55 4.70
N ILE A 353 9.13 28.37 3.57
CA ILE A 353 9.57 29.43 2.68
C ILE A 353 8.94 29.15 1.32
N ALA A 354 8.02 30.01 0.89
CA ALA A 354 7.49 29.97 -0.47
C ALA A 354 8.24 30.99 -1.32
N PHE A 355 8.63 30.62 -2.54
CA PHE A 355 9.42 31.49 -3.41
C PHE A 355 8.91 31.53 -4.86
N ASN A 356 8.92 32.73 -5.41
CA ASN A 356 8.76 33.03 -6.83
C ASN A 356 9.70 34.21 -7.17
N ASN A 357 9.17 35.31 -7.71
CA ASN A 357 9.89 36.58 -7.83
C ASN A 357 10.23 37.20 -6.46
N THR A 358 9.51 36.80 -5.42
CA THR A 358 9.67 37.23 -4.03
C THR A 358 9.78 36.01 -3.11
N THR A 359 10.27 36.22 -1.89
CA THR A 359 10.32 35.19 -0.85
C THR A 359 9.31 35.51 0.24
N GLN A 360 8.39 34.58 0.50
CA GLN A 360 7.41 34.63 1.58
C GLN A 360 7.79 33.59 2.62
N LYS A 361 7.69 33.92 3.91
CA LYS A 361 8.15 33.04 5.00
C LYS A 361 7.09 32.89 6.06
N TYR A 362 7.04 31.72 6.66
CA TYR A 362 6.27 31.47 7.86
C TYR A 362 7.04 30.56 8.83
N PRO A 363 7.33 31.03 10.05
CA PRO A 363 7.33 32.44 10.44
C PRO A 363 8.44 33.22 9.71
N ASP A 364 8.40 34.56 9.77
CA ASP A 364 9.34 35.43 9.04
C ASP A 364 10.80 35.27 9.46
N SER A 365 11.05 34.93 10.72
CA SER A 365 12.39 34.99 11.32
C SER A 365 13.16 33.66 11.24
N SER A 366 12.63 32.59 11.83
CA SER A 366 13.35 31.33 12.05
C SER A 366 12.40 30.18 12.36
N PRO A 367 12.82 28.91 12.20
CA PRO A 367 12.00 27.76 12.56
C PRO A 367 11.36 27.85 13.95
N ILE A 368 10.04 27.67 14.01
CA ILE A 368 9.25 27.75 15.24
C ILE A 368 8.82 26.36 15.72
N LYS A 369 8.65 26.23 17.04
CA LYS A 369 8.12 25.02 17.69
C LYS A 369 6.80 24.60 17.04
N LEU A 370 6.72 23.36 16.56
CA LEU A 370 5.49 22.76 16.07
C LEU A 370 4.52 22.52 17.23
N SER A 371 3.33 23.09 17.10
CA SER A 371 2.21 22.98 18.03
C SER A 371 0.91 23.03 17.23
N ASN A 372 -0.23 22.73 17.84
CA ASN A 372 -1.51 22.82 17.13
C ASN A 372 -1.77 24.24 16.60
N SER A 373 -1.44 25.29 17.35
CA SER A 373 -1.65 26.67 16.92
C SER A 373 -0.72 27.06 15.76
N THR A 374 0.58 26.77 15.88
CA THR A 374 1.55 27.08 14.82
C THR A 374 1.31 26.27 13.55
N ARG A 375 0.77 25.04 13.67
CA ARG A 375 0.34 24.19 12.55
C ARG A 375 -0.85 24.77 11.81
N LEU A 376 -1.90 25.21 12.53
CA LEU A 376 -3.07 25.82 11.91
C LEU A 376 -2.71 27.13 11.18
N ALA A 377 -1.86 27.96 11.77
CA ALA A 377 -1.37 29.17 11.10
C ALA A 377 -0.46 28.86 9.89
N ALA A 378 0.29 27.75 9.92
CA ALA A 378 1.00 27.27 8.73
C ALA A 378 0.03 26.84 7.61
N PHE A 379 -1.11 26.22 7.96
CA PHE A 379 -2.11 25.82 6.98
C PHE A 379 -2.76 27.03 6.33
N GLU A 380 -3.08 28.06 7.12
CA GLU A 380 -3.60 29.33 6.62
C GLU A 380 -2.57 30.03 5.70
N PHE A 381 -1.30 30.07 6.09
CA PHE A 381 -0.22 30.56 5.23
C PHE A 381 -0.19 29.81 3.89
N LEU A 382 -0.22 28.47 3.93
CA LEU A 382 -0.21 27.64 2.74
C LEU A 382 -1.47 27.79 1.86
N ASP A 383 -2.65 28.00 2.45
CA ASP A 383 -3.90 28.24 1.72
C ASP A 383 -3.92 29.58 0.98
N ASN A 384 -3.15 30.55 1.47
CA ASN A 384 -3.07 31.89 0.89
C ASN A 384 -1.99 32.02 -0.19
N LEU A 385 -1.20 30.97 -0.44
CA LEU A 385 -0.17 30.99 -1.47
C LEU A 385 -0.80 30.99 -2.87
N THR A 386 -0.26 31.82 -3.75
CA THR A 386 -0.64 31.92 -5.16
C THR A 386 0.57 31.71 -6.06
N THR A 387 0.38 30.99 -7.16
CA THR A 387 1.41 30.77 -8.18
C THR A 387 1.51 31.95 -9.12
N GLU A 388 2.71 32.53 -9.25
CA GLU A 388 2.96 33.62 -10.21
C GLU A 388 4.45 33.81 -10.47
N GLY A 389 4.78 34.42 -11.60
CA GLY A 389 6.14 34.86 -11.89
C GLY A 389 7.14 33.72 -12.05
N PHE A 390 8.41 34.02 -11.82
CA PHE A 390 9.51 33.10 -12.07
C PHE A 390 10.14 32.59 -10.79
N SER A 391 10.77 31.42 -10.85
CA SER A 391 11.46 30.83 -9.69
C SER A 391 12.73 31.60 -9.34
N LYS A 392 12.85 32.02 -8.06
CA LYS A 392 14.07 32.56 -7.44
C LYS A 392 14.26 31.98 -6.02
N PRO A 393 14.86 30.78 -5.90
CA PRO A 393 15.00 30.11 -4.60
C PRO A 393 16.07 30.75 -3.70
N TRP A 394 16.95 31.59 -4.26
CA TRP A 394 18.22 31.96 -3.64
C TRP A 394 18.08 32.75 -2.35
N ASP A 395 17.19 33.75 -2.29
CA ASP A 395 17.00 34.55 -1.06
C ASP A 395 16.53 33.68 0.11
N GLY A 396 15.59 32.77 -0.16
CA GLY A 396 15.11 31.78 0.80
C GLY A 396 16.22 30.83 1.24
N LEU A 397 16.92 30.22 0.28
CA LEU A 397 17.94 29.20 0.52
C LEU A 397 19.15 29.78 1.27
N CYS A 398 19.62 30.96 0.86
CA CYS A 398 20.72 31.65 1.52
C CYS A 398 20.34 32.11 2.92
N SER A 399 19.09 32.52 3.15
CA SER A 399 18.62 32.84 4.50
C SER A 399 18.57 31.59 5.40
N ALA A 400 18.24 30.42 4.86
CA ALA A 400 18.26 29.16 5.58
C ALA A 400 19.71 28.69 5.86
N LEU A 401 20.62 28.89 4.91
CA LEU A 401 22.05 28.56 5.02
C LEU A 401 22.70 29.23 6.23
N VAL A 402 22.49 30.55 6.38
CA VAL A 402 23.06 31.34 7.48
C VAL A 402 22.25 31.24 8.77
N ASN A 403 21.08 30.61 8.76
CA ASN A 403 20.26 30.45 9.96
C ASN A 403 20.72 29.23 10.76
N GLU A 404 21.28 29.51 11.93
CA GLU A 404 21.75 28.51 12.90
C GLU A 404 20.62 27.61 13.45
N SER A 405 19.38 28.07 13.34
CA SER A 405 18.19 27.31 13.75
C SER A 405 17.62 26.43 12.64
N THR A 406 18.25 26.39 11.46
CA THR A 406 17.90 25.46 10.38
C THR A 406 18.98 24.40 10.25
N GLU A 407 18.60 23.12 10.29
CA GLU A 407 19.54 21.99 10.17
C GLU A 407 19.26 21.14 8.92
N GLN A 408 18.01 21.16 8.43
CA GLN A 408 17.63 20.54 7.16
C GLN A 408 16.74 21.47 6.34
N VAL A 409 16.99 21.56 5.04
CA VAL A 409 16.13 22.17 4.03
C VAL A 409 15.57 21.07 3.14
N ILE A 410 14.26 21.12 2.87
CA ILE A 410 13.64 20.29 1.82
C ILE A 410 13.02 21.23 0.80
N LEU A 411 13.60 21.30 -0.41
CA LEU A 411 13.21 22.20 -1.47
C LEU A 411 12.46 21.46 -2.58
N VAL A 412 11.28 21.95 -2.94
CA VAL A 412 10.48 21.41 -4.05
C VAL A 412 10.39 22.44 -5.17
N SER A 413 10.65 22.02 -6.42
CA SER A 413 10.53 22.89 -7.59
C SER A 413 10.31 22.10 -8.89
N SER A 414 9.63 22.70 -9.86
CA SER A 414 9.44 22.19 -11.23
C SER A 414 10.20 23.01 -12.28
N SER A 415 11.08 23.92 -11.86
CA SER A 415 11.65 24.94 -12.74
C SER A 415 13.15 25.18 -12.52
N VAL A 416 13.77 25.86 -13.48
CA VAL A 416 15.13 26.40 -13.33
C VAL A 416 15.03 27.84 -12.83
N PRO A 417 15.89 28.26 -11.88
CA PRO A 417 15.96 29.62 -11.40
C PRO A 417 16.12 30.61 -12.55
N SER A 418 15.26 31.62 -12.58
CA SER A 418 15.20 32.60 -13.67
C SER A 418 16.30 33.66 -13.64
N ASN A 419 16.84 33.94 -12.45
CA ASN A 419 17.97 34.82 -12.23
C ASN A 419 18.84 34.21 -11.12
N SER A 420 20.15 34.18 -11.35
CA SER A 420 21.14 33.71 -10.36
C SER A 420 22.16 34.80 -9.99
N GLU A 421 21.90 36.05 -10.35
CA GLU A 421 22.66 37.19 -9.86
C GLU A 421 22.18 37.57 -8.45
N GLY A 422 23.09 37.57 -7.48
CA GLY A 422 22.78 37.95 -6.12
C GLY A 422 23.95 37.77 -5.17
N THR A 423 23.64 37.70 -3.88
CA THR A 423 24.62 37.47 -2.81
C THR A 423 24.12 36.41 -1.85
N CYS A 424 24.98 35.46 -1.50
CA CYS A 424 24.72 34.39 -0.54
C CYS A 424 25.87 34.34 0.47
N ALA A 425 25.57 34.29 1.78
CA ALA A 425 26.59 34.22 2.83
C ALA A 425 27.74 35.24 2.66
N GLY A 426 27.43 36.46 2.21
CA GLY A 426 28.41 37.53 1.99
C GLY A 426 29.23 37.44 0.70
N ARG A 427 28.95 36.48 -0.19
CA ARG A 427 29.63 36.28 -1.48
C ARG A 427 28.69 36.53 -2.63
N SER A 428 29.20 37.10 -3.72
CA SER A 428 28.43 37.28 -4.95
C SER A 428 28.29 35.96 -5.71
N ALA A 429 27.10 35.75 -6.27
CA ALA A 429 26.79 34.66 -7.18
C ALA A 429 26.22 35.25 -8.47
N SER A 430 26.56 34.64 -9.60
CA SER A 430 26.09 34.96 -10.95
C SER A 430 25.45 33.76 -11.65
N SER A 431 25.59 32.57 -11.07
CA SER A 431 25.07 31.32 -11.61
C SER A 431 24.60 30.38 -10.49
N SER A 432 23.79 29.38 -10.84
CA SER A 432 23.41 28.31 -9.91
C SER A 432 24.62 27.50 -9.41
N ASN A 433 25.71 27.44 -10.20
CA ASN A 433 26.96 26.82 -9.77
C ASN A 433 27.63 27.62 -8.66
N ASP A 434 27.63 28.95 -8.77
CA ASP A 434 28.23 29.83 -7.78
C ASP A 434 27.50 29.67 -6.44
N TYR A 435 26.16 29.56 -6.45
CA TYR A 435 25.39 29.26 -5.24
C TYR A 435 25.74 27.89 -4.64
N ALA A 436 25.86 26.85 -5.46
CA ALA A 436 26.24 25.52 -4.98
C ALA A 436 27.64 25.53 -4.33
N GLU A 437 28.61 26.20 -4.96
CA GLU A 437 29.96 26.38 -4.42
C GLU A 437 29.93 27.17 -3.10
N ILE A 438 29.18 28.28 -3.03
CA ILE A 438 29.03 29.06 -1.79
C ILE A 438 28.41 28.20 -0.68
N ILE A 439 27.39 27.40 -0.98
CA ILE A 439 26.74 26.50 -0.01
C ILE A 439 27.74 25.47 0.52
N GLU A 440 28.49 24.81 -0.36
CA GLU A 440 29.48 23.81 0.00
C GLU A 440 30.58 24.42 0.88
N GLU A 441 31.16 25.54 0.45
CA GLU A 441 32.19 26.24 1.19
C GLU A 441 31.68 26.76 2.54
N TYR A 442 30.48 27.33 2.62
CA TYR A 442 29.93 27.82 3.88
C TYR A 442 29.63 26.67 4.86
N ASN A 443 29.13 25.55 4.36
CA ASN A 443 28.94 24.35 5.16
C ASN A 443 30.28 23.85 5.73
N ARG A 444 31.30 23.75 4.89
CA ARG A 444 32.64 23.29 5.29
C ARG A 444 33.32 24.27 6.24
N ASP A 445 33.34 25.55 5.91
CA ASP A 445 34.25 26.53 6.53
C ASP A 445 33.57 27.34 7.65
N SER A 446 32.25 27.28 7.78
CA SER A 446 31.51 27.98 8.85
C SER A 446 30.65 27.03 9.69
N ARG A 447 29.74 26.26 9.07
CA ARG A 447 28.77 25.45 9.83
C ARG A 447 29.38 24.21 10.47
N SER A 448 30.26 23.49 9.76
CA SER A 448 30.89 22.26 10.26
C SER A 448 31.87 22.50 11.42
N LEU A 449 32.40 23.72 11.52
CA LEU A 449 33.28 24.15 12.60
C LEU A 449 32.52 24.56 13.87
N ASN A 450 31.20 24.78 13.75
CA ASN A 450 30.31 25.05 14.87
C ASN A 450 29.64 23.75 15.34
N ASN A 451 29.15 23.72 16.58
CA ASN A 451 28.39 22.56 17.14
C ASN A 451 27.04 22.28 16.42
N GLN A 452 26.78 22.94 15.29
CA GLN A 452 25.53 22.89 14.53
C GLN A 452 25.55 21.84 13.41
N GLY A 453 26.74 21.44 12.94
CA GLY A 453 26.88 20.56 11.79
C GLY A 453 26.51 21.24 10.46
N SER A 454 26.86 20.57 9.36
CA SER A 454 26.54 21.02 8.00
C SER A 454 25.03 21.11 7.78
N LEU A 455 24.58 22.11 7.03
CA LEU A 455 23.18 22.18 6.59
C LEU A 455 22.91 21.07 5.57
N ILE A 456 21.92 20.23 5.85
CA ILE A 456 21.44 19.21 4.91
C ILE A 456 20.43 19.86 3.97
N ILE A 457 20.69 19.80 2.66
CA ILE A 457 19.78 20.34 1.64
C ILE A 457 19.28 19.17 0.78
N ASP A 458 18.03 18.80 0.98
CA ASP A 458 17.34 17.83 0.16
C ASP A 458 16.47 18.55 -0.88
N THR A 459 16.42 18.00 -2.09
CA THR A 459 15.68 18.61 -3.19
C THR A 459 14.73 17.61 -3.84
N VAL A 460 13.57 18.10 -4.28
CA VAL A 460 12.52 17.32 -4.95
C VAL A 460 12.16 18.02 -6.25
N SER A 461 12.60 17.44 -7.36
CA SER A 461 12.36 17.93 -8.70
C SER A 461 11.06 17.36 -9.24
N TYR A 462 10.09 18.24 -9.54
CA TYR A 462 8.81 17.87 -10.14
C TYR A 462 8.84 17.93 -11.66
N PHE A 463 8.25 16.90 -12.27
CA PHE A 463 8.00 16.71 -13.70
C PHE A 463 9.25 16.66 -14.60
N HIS A 464 10.10 17.69 -14.52
CA HIS A 464 11.44 17.69 -15.09
C HIS A 464 12.46 17.21 -14.06
N ASN A 465 13.54 16.59 -14.52
CA ASN A 465 14.60 16.08 -13.65
C ASN A 465 15.78 17.07 -13.60
N PHE A 466 15.76 17.99 -12.64
CA PHE A 466 16.87 18.90 -12.32
C PHE A 466 17.86 18.31 -11.30
N CYS A 467 17.75 17.01 -11.01
CA CYS A 467 18.79 16.26 -10.31
C CYS A 467 19.93 15.84 -11.24
N ASP A 468 19.63 15.63 -12.54
CA ASP A 468 20.56 15.13 -13.54
C ASP A 468 20.45 15.93 -14.84
N SER A 469 21.56 16.55 -15.24
CA SER A 469 21.60 17.48 -16.37
C SER A 469 21.31 16.79 -17.69
N ASN A 470 21.46 15.47 -17.78
CA ASN A 470 21.18 14.73 -19.01
C ASN A 470 19.68 14.46 -19.20
N LYS A 471 18.85 14.61 -18.16
CA LYS A 471 17.47 14.12 -18.10
C LYS A 471 16.42 15.24 -18.16
N ASN A 472 16.81 16.45 -18.58
CA ASN A 472 15.89 17.56 -18.78
C ASN A 472 16.26 18.39 -20.03
N TYR A 473 15.30 19.17 -20.51
CA TYR A 473 15.42 19.95 -21.75
C TYR A 473 16.36 21.17 -21.65
N LEU A 474 16.76 21.56 -20.44
CA LEU A 474 17.61 22.73 -20.18
C LEU A 474 19.08 22.38 -19.97
N ASN A 475 19.40 21.08 -19.88
CA ASN A 475 20.73 20.58 -19.50
C ASN A 475 21.22 21.13 -18.15
N ASP A 476 20.31 21.36 -17.21
CA ASP A 476 20.59 21.97 -15.91
C ASP A 476 20.32 20.98 -14.77
N ASN A 477 21.21 20.92 -13.79
CA ASN A 477 21.07 20.07 -12.59
C ASN A 477 21.25 20.85 -11.30
N TRP A 478 20.83 22.12 -11.26
CA TRP A 478 21.00 23.01 -10.10
C TRP A 478 20.53 22.37 -8.79
N MET A 479 19.39 21.65 -8.79
CA MET A 479 18.87 20.95 -7.61
C MET A 479 19.82 19.84 -7.17
N GLY A 480 20.34 19.08 -8.13
CA GLY A 480 21.37 18.07 -7.87
C GLY A 480 22.66 18.67 -7.30
N ARG A 481 23.09 19.84 -7.77
CA ARG A 481 24.32 20.51 -7.30
C ARG A 481 24.21 21.04 -5.87
N ILE A 482 23.09 21.66 -5.52
CA ILE A 482 22.90 22.19 -4.15
C ILE A 482 22.64 21.06 -3.12
N SER A 483 22.39 19.83 -3.57
CA SER A 483 22.15 18.65 -2.72
C SER A 483 23.32 17.64 -2.76
N MET A 484 24.56 18.11 -2.99
CA MET A 484 25.75 17.24 -3.05
C MET A 484 26.41 16.92 -1.70
N GLY A 485 25.91 17.45 -0.57
CA GLY A 485 26.46 17.19 0.76
C GLY A 485 26.31 15.73 1.21
N ASP A 486 27.14 15.29 2.17
CA ASP A 486 27.29 13.88 2.60
C ASP A 486 26.03 13.19 3.15
N GLU A 487 24.94 13.93 3.33
CA GLU A 487 23.63 13.38 3.73
C GLU A 487 22.48 13.93 2.89
N SER A 488 22.75 14.75 1.88
CA SER A 488 21.74 15.36 1.02
C SER A 488 21.30 14.41 -0.09
N GLN A 489 20.07 14.57 -0.57
CA GLN A 489 19.57 13.83 -1.73
C GLN A 489 18.76 14.71 -2.69
N CYS A 490 18.80 14.34 -3.97
CA CYS A 490 17.90 14.89 -4.99
C CYS A 490 16.94 13.81 -5.48
N THR A 491 15.67 14.01 -5.23
CA THR A 491 14.57 13.13 -5.63
C THR A 491 13.87 13.69 -6.85
N TYR A 492 13.56 12.84 -7.83
CA TYR A 492 12.79 13.22 -9.01
C TYR A 492 11.43 12.51 -9.00
N ILE A 493 10.36 13.30 -9.14
CA ILE A 493 8.98 12.80 -9.26
C ILE A 493 8.44 13.27 -10.61
N LYS A 494 8.05 12.32 -11.46
CA LYS A 494 7.50 12.61 -12.79
C LYS A 494 6.00 12.87 -12.74
#